data_AF-A0A0G1TMS3-F1
#
_entry.id   AF-A0A0G1TMS3-F1
#
_cell.length_a   1.000
_cell.length_b   1.000
_cell.length_c   1.000
_cell.angle_alpha   90.00
_cell.angle_beta   90.00
_cell.angle_gamma   90.00
#
_symmetry.space_group_name_H-M   'P 1'
#
loop_
_entity.id
_entity.type
_entity.pdbx_description
1 polymer ?
#
loop_
_entity_poly.entity_id
_entity_poly.type
_entity_poly.pdbx_seq_one_letter_code
_entity_poly.pdbx_strand_id
1 'polypeptide(L)' 'LVEAGERTGTLDKSMQEISEHLDYEVGNSLKAATALLEPVLLVIVGISVGGMMLAIIAPIYGLIGQVGGR' A
#
# COMPACT_ATOMS: atom_id res chain seq x y z
N LEU A 1 27.03 2.41 -19.42
CA LEU A 1 27.84 1.63 -18.47
C LEU A 1 28.38 0.36 -19.12
N VAL A 2 27.52 -0.48 -19.70
CA VAL A 2 27.92 -1.71 -20.42
C VAL A 2 28.93 -1.45 -21.55
N GLU A 3 28.62 -0.54 -22.48
CA GLU A 3 29.50 -0.19 -23.61
C GLU A 3 30.83 0.47 -23.17
N ALA A 4 30.82 1.18 -22.04
CA ALA A 4 32.04 1.76 -21.47
C ALA A 4 32.91 0.68 -20.81
N GLY A 5 32.30 -0.25 -20.07
CA GLY A 5 32.96 -1.38 -19.42
C GLY A 5 33.54 -2.40 -20.41
N GLU A 6 32.90 -2.62 -21.55
CA GLU A 6 33.48 -3.40 -22.64
C GLU A 6 34.74 -2.75 -23.21
N ARG A 7 34.72 -1.43 -23.47
CA ARG A 7 35.86 -0.70 -24.05
C ARG A 7 37.05 -0.61 -23.09
N THR A 8 36.82 -0.59 -21.78
CA THR A 8 37.87 -0.53 -20.75
C THR A 8 38.29 -1.90 -20.22
N GLY A 9 37.66 -2.99 -20.67
CA GLY A 9 37.90 -4.34 -20.16
C GLY A 9 37.40 -4.56 -18.72
N THR A 10 36.49 -3.73 -18.24
CA THR A 10 35.92 -3.76 -16.87
C THR A 10 34.44 -4.14 -16.84
N LEU A 11 33.99 -4.91 -17.84
CA LEU A 11 32.58 -5.28 -18.01
C LEU A 11 32.00 -5.97 -16.76
N ASP A 12 32.73 -6.91 -16.16
CA ASP A 12 32.29 -7.60 -14.94
C ASP A 12 31.99 -6.62 -13.79
N LYS A 13 32.86 -5.62 -13.61
CA LYS A 13 32.65 -4.59 -12.59
C LYS A 13 31.44 -3.71 -12.91
N SER A 14 31.24 -3.35 -14.18
CA SER A 14 30.07 -2.58 -14.59
C SER A 14 28.76 -3.36 -14.46
N MET A 15 28.77 -4.68 -14.69
CA MET A 15 27.61 -5.56 -14.46
C MET A 15 27.27 -5.66 -12.96
N GLN A 16 28.29 -5.78 -12.10
CA GLN A 16 28.13 -5.81 -10.65
C GLN A 16 27.47 -4.51 -10.13
N GLU A 17 27.97 -3.36 -10.57
CA GLU A 17 27.42 -2.05 -10.19
C GLU A 17 25.96 -1.88 -10.65
N ILE A 18 25.62 -2.36 -11.85
CA ILE A 18 24.24 -2.35 -12.35
C ILE A 18 23.35 -3.25 -11.49
N SER A 19 23.79 -4.46 -11.16
CA SER A 19 23.03 -5.38 -10.31
C SER A 19 22.72 -4.77 -8.94
N GLU A 20 23.71 -4.16 -8.29
CA GLU A 20 23.54 -3.49 -7.00
C GLU A 20 22.57 -2.30 -7.09
N HIS A 21 22.59 -1.56 -8.20
CA HIS A 21 21.65 -0.47 -8.43
C HIS A 21 20.22 -0.96 -8.61
N LEU A 22 20.01 -2.03 -9.38
CA LEU A 22 18.68 -2.61 -9.55
C LEU A 22 18.15 -3.19 -8.25
N ASP A 23 18.96 -3.89 -7.47
CA ASP A 23 18.53 -4.42 -6.17
C ASP A 23 18.13 -3.29 -5.22
N TYR A 24 18.88 -2.19 -5.22
CA TYR A 24 18.53 -0.99 -4.46
C TYR A 24 17.20 -0.36 -4.93
N GLU A 25 17.03 -0.16 -6.24
CA GLU A 25 15.82 0.43 -6.81
C GLU A 25 14.59 -0.45 -6.56
N VAL A 26 14.71 -1.77 -6.75
CA VAL A 26 13.64 -2.73 -6.48
C VAL A 26 13.30 -2.75 -5.00
N GLY A 27 14.30 -2.79 -4.12
CA GLY A 27 14.11 -2.74 -2.67
C GLY A 27 13.39 -1.46 -2.23
N ASN A 28 13.79 -0.31 -2.76
CA ASN A 28 13.16 0.97 -2.46
C ASN A 28 11.73 1.06 -3.01
N SER A 29 11.50 0.54 -4.22
CA SER A 29 10.17 0.49 -4.84
C SER A 29 9.21 -0.40 -4.05
N LEU A 30 9.68 -1.57 -3.60
CA LEU A 30 8.91 -2.47 -2.75
C LEU A 30 8.57 -1.82 -1.41
N LYS A 31 9.53 -1.13 -0.79
CA LYS A 31 9.32 -0.39 0.46
C LYS A 31 8.29 0.72 0.30
N ALA A 32 8.36 1.49 -0.78
CA ALA A 32 7.37 2.52 -1.09
C ALA A 32 5.98 1.92 -1.35
N ALA A 33 5.90 0.81 -2.09
CA ALA A 33 4.65 0.10 -2.35
C ALA A 33 4.01 -0.41 -1.05
N THR A 34 4.81 -1.03 -0.16
CA THR A 34 4.31 -1.52 1.14
C THR A 34 3.92 -0.38 2.08
N ALA A 35 4.65 0.74 2.08
CA ALA A 35 4.29 1.91 2.88
C ALA A 35 2.94 2.52 2.47
N LEU A 36 2.57 2.43 1.18
CA LEU A 36 1.25 2.88 0.70
C LEU A 36 0.13 1.86 0.93
N LEU A 37 0.45 0.57 1.06
CA LEU A 37 -0.55 -0.45 1.37
C LEU A 37 -1.17 -0.24 2.76
N GLU A 38 -0.40 0.18 3.76
CA GLU A 38 -0.88 0.43 5.12
C GLU A 38 -2.05 1.44 5.19
N PRO A 39 -1.92 2.69 4.68
CA PRO A 39 -3.02 3.65 4.72
C PRO A 39 -4.23 3.20 3.91
N VAL A 40 -4.04 2.48 2.79
CA VAL A 40 -5.15 1.93 1.99
C VAL A 40 -5.95 0.92 2.79
N LEU A 41 -5.27 0.00 3.48
CA LEU A 41 -5.94 -0.99 4.34
C LEU A 41 -6.70 -0.32 5.49
N LEU A 42 -6.13 0.71 6.12
CA LEU A 42 -6.82 1.48 7.16
C LEU A 42 -8.09 2.17 6.65
N VAL A 43 -8.06 2.75 5.46
CA VAL A 43 -9.26 3.37 4.85
C VAL A 43 -10.34 2.32 4.60
N ILE A 44 -9.98 1.16 4.05
CA ILE A 44 -10.92 0.06 3.79
C ILE A 44 -11.53 -0.44 5.11
N VAL A 45 -10.72 -0.64 6.14
CA VAL A 45 -11.20 -1.05 7.47
C VAL A 45 -12.11 0.03 8.06
N GLY A 46 -11.73 1.30 7.98
CA GLY A 46 -12.55 2.40 8.46
C GLY A 46 -13.92 2.47 7.79
N ILE A 47 -13.98 2.32 6.46
CA ILE A 47 -15.24 2.30 5.70
C ILE A 47 -16.08 1.08 6.08
N SER A 48 -15.47 -0.11 6.17
CA SER A 48 -16.21 -1.34 6.51
C SER A 48 -16.80 -1.30 7.91
N VAL A 49 -16.04 -0.82 8.91
CA VAL A 49 -16.52 -0.65 10.29
C VAL A 49 -17.56 0.47 10.37
N GLY A 50 -17.33 1.60 9.69
CA GLY A 50 -18.30 2.71 9.63
C GLY A 50 -19.63 2.29 9.00
N GLY A 51 -19.58 1.52 7.91
CA GLY A 51 -20.76 0.93 7.27
C GLY A 51 -21.49 -0.03 8.20
N MET A 52 -20.77 -0.88 8.93
CA MET A 52 -21.35 -1.75 9.95
C MET A 52 -22.05 -0.96 11.06
N MET A 53 -21.45 0.12 11.56
CA MET A 53 -22.09 0.96 12.58
C MET A 53 -23.40 1.56 12.05
N LEU A 54 -23.43 2.08 10.82
CA LEU A 54 -24.65 2.62 10.24
C LEU A 54 -25.74 1.56 10.08
N ALA A 55 -25.37 0.33 9.66
CA ALA A 55 -26.30 -0.78 9.52
C ALA A 55 -26.93 -1.21 10.86
N ILE A 56 -26.21 -1.05 11.98
CA ILE A 56 -26.69 -1.38 13.33
C ILE A 56 -27.48 -0.21 13.93
N ILE A 57 -27.01 1.03 13.78
CA ILE A 57 -27.62 2.21 14.40
C ILE A 57 -28.94 2.61 13.72
N ALA A 58 -29.05 2.47 12.40
CA ALA A 58 -30.27 2.80 11.67
C ALA A 58 -31.54 2.09 12.19
N PRO A 59 -31.56 0.74 12.38
CA PRO A 59 -32.73 0.08 12.93
C PRO A 59 -32.99 0.44 14.41
N ILE A 60 -31.94 0.73 15.19
CA ILE A 60 -32.10 1.17 16.59
C ILE A 60 -32.92 2.47 16.66
N TYR A 61 -32.63 3.45 15.81
CA TYR A 61 -33.43 4.68 15.76
C TYR A 61 -34.88 4.44 15.33
N GLY A 62 -35.11 3.50 14.40
CA GLY A 62 -36.46 3.09 14.02
C GLY A 62 -37.24 2.49 15.19
N LEU A 63 -36.59 1.63 15.98
CA LEU A 63 -37.20 1.02 17.17
C LEU A 63 -37.50 2.06 18.26
N ILE A 64 -36.57 2.99 18.54
CA ILE A 64 -36.78 4.06 19.53
C ILE A 64 -37.93 4.98 19.12
N GLY A 65 -38.00 5.38 17.85
CA GLY A 65 -39.07 6.23 17.33
C GLY A 65 -40.45 5.56 17.39
N GLN A 66 -40.52 4.25 17.18
CA GLN A 66 -41.77 3.48 17.29
C GLN A 66 -42.24 3.30 18.75
N VAL A 67 -41.30 3.21 19.71
CA VAL A 67 -41.61 3.05 21.13
C VAL A 67 -41.97 4.38 21.80
N GLY A 68 -41.38 5.51 21.38
CA GLY A 68 -41.69 6.84 21.92
C GLY A 68 -42.97 7.50 21.34
N GLY A 69 -43.57 6.91 20.32
CA GLY A 69 -44.79 7.41 19.66
C GLY A 69 -46.12 6.89 20.23
N ARG A 70 -46.11 6.21 21.38
CA ARG A 70 -47.31 5.79 22.13
C ARG A 70 -47.33 6.37 23.52
#